data_AF-A0A7C1SSS5-F1
#
_entry.id   AF-A0A7C1SSS5-F1
#
_cell.length_a   1.000
_cell.length_b   1.000
_cell.length_c   1.000
_cell.angle_alpha   90.00
_cell.angle_beta   90.00
_cell.angle_gamma   90.00
#
_symmetry.space_group_name_H-M   'P 1'
#
loop_
_entity.id
_entity.type
_entity.pdbx_description
1 polymer ?
#
loop_
_entity_poly.entity_id
_entity_poly.type
_entity_poly.pdbx_seq_one_letter_code
_entity_poly.pdbx_strand_id
1 'polypeptide(L)'
;MATVPAKKLSVLKRVRQTKKRTLRNRAVRTSVKTYIKKLKDAIAEGDKEVVESALRKAISVISTAASKGVLHRNTASRYISRLSKRANAA
;
A
#
# COMPACT_ATOMS: atom_id res chain seq x y z
N MET A 1 -5.74 5.05 -46.04
CA MET A 1 -5.60 3.92 -45.10
C MET A 1 -4.49 4.24 -44.12
N ALA A 2 -4.83 4.63 -42.89
CA ALA A 2 -3.83 5.00 -41.89
C ALA A 2 -3.03 3.76 -41.47
N THR A 3 -1.75 3.73 -41.78
CA THR A 3 -0.81 2.70 -41.32
C THR A 3 -0.62 2.88 -39.81
N VAL A 4 -1.27 2.02 -39.02
CA VAL A 4 -0.99 1.92 -37.59
C VAL A 4 0.51 1.62 -37.46
N PRO A 5 1.32 2.51 -36.86
CA PRO A 5 2.76 2.31 -36.83
C PRO A 5 3.03 0.99 -36.11
N ALA A 6 3.76 0.09 -36.77
CA ALA A 6 4.09 -1.23 -36.26
C ALA A 6 4.75 -1.10 -34.88
N LYS A 7 3.95 -1.30 -33.82
CA LYS A 7 4.42 -1.14 -32.45
C LYS A 7 5.43 -2.24 -32.19
N LYS A 8 6.72 -1.89 -32.08
CA LYS A 8 7.83 -2.84 -31.85
C LYS A 8 7.40 -3.93 -30.86
N LEU A 9 7.62 -5.21 -31.20
CA LEU A 9 7.21 -6.38 -30.40
C LEU A 9 7.60 -6.27 -28.92
N SER A 10 8.76 -5.66 -28.64
CA SER A 10 9.25 -5.36 -27.30
C SER A 10 8.32 -4.42 -26.51
N VAL A 11 7.77 -3.39 -27.16
CA VAL A 11 6.84 -2.42 -26.55
C VAL A 11 5.52 -3.09 -26.22
N LEU A 12 4.95 -3.90 -27.12
CA LEU A 12 3.73 -4.66 -26.87
C LEU A 12 3.89 -5.64 -25.69
N LYS A 13 5.07 -6.28 -25.57
CA LYS A 13 5.41 -7.11 -24.39
C LYS A 13 5.45 -6.28 -23.11
N ARG A 14 6.08 -5.11 -23.11
CA ARG A 14 6.13 -4.21 -21.94
C ARG A 14 4.74 -3.76 -21.50
N VAL A 15 3.86 -3.39 -22.43
CA VAL A 15 2.47 -3.00 -22.11
C VAL A 15 1.72 -4.13 -21.37
N ARG A 16 1.84 -5.38 -21.83
CA ARG A 16 1.25 -6.55 -21.16
C ARG A 16 1.82 -6.78 -19.75
N GLN A 17 3.13 -6.64 -19.58
CA GLN A 17 3.79 -6.76 -18.28
C GLN A 17 3.36 -5.64 -17.31
N THR A 18 3.27 -4.41 -17.80
CA THR A 18 2.84 -3.25 -17.00
C THR A 18 1.43 -3.45 -16.48
N LYS A 19 0.46 -3.86 -17.32
CA LYS A 19 -0.91 -4.15 -16.87
C LYS A 19 -0.94 -5.12 -15.67
N LYS A 20 -0.20 -6.24 -15.77
CA LYS A 20 -0.10 -7.25 -14.69
C LYS A 20 0.55 -6.68 -13.42
N ARG A 21 1.60 -5.87 -13.55
CA ARG A 21 2.28 -5.23 -12.40
C ARG A 21 1.40 -4.18 -11.73
N THR A 22 0.70 -3.37 -12.52
CA THR A 22 -0.21 -2.32 -12.02
C THR A 22 -1.35 -2.92 -11.20
N LEU A 23 -1.97 -4.02 -11.64
CA LEU A 23 -3.03 -4.69 -10.89
C LEU A 23 -2.54 -5.19 -9.52
N ARG A 24 -1.39 -5.86 -9.48
CA ARG A 24 -0.78 -6.32 -8.21
C ARG A 24 -0.43 -5.16 -7.28
N ASN A 25 0.20 -4.11 -7.81
CA ASN A 25 0.56 -2.94 -7.03
C ASN A 25 -0.67 -2.17 -6.52
N ARG A 26 -1.75 -2.14 -7.31
CA ARG A 26 -3.03 -1.53 -6.90
C ARG A 26 -3.60 -2.28 -5.71
N ALA A 27 -3.67 -3.61 -5.75
CA ALA A 27 -4.19 -4.43 -4.66
C ALA A 27 -3.43 -4.23 -3.34
N VAL A 28 -2.09 -4.16 -3.39
CA VAL A 28 -1.25 -3.89 -2.21
C VAL A 28 -1.44 -2.47 -1.70
N ARG A 29 -1.56 -1.48 -2.58
CA ARG A 29 -1.83 -0.09 -2.16
C ARG A 29 -3.21 0.06 -1.53
N THR A 30 -4.22 -0.62 -2.04
CA THR A 30 -5.56 -0.61 -1.46
C THR A 30 -5.57 -1.28 -0.10
N SER A 31 -4.91 -2.43 0.09
CA SER A 31 -4.86 -3.07 1.40
C SER A 31 -4.22 -2.18 2.46
N VAL A 32 -3.07 -1.55 2.15
CA VAL A 32 -2.42 -0.58 3.04
C VAL A 32 -3.39 0.54 3.45
N LYS A 33 -4.10 1.14 2.48
CA LYS A 33 -5.08 2.20 2.77
C LYS A 33 -6.22 1.71 3.66
N THR A 34 -6.71 0.50 3.44
CA THR A 34 -7.78 -0.09 4.26
C THR A 34 -7.34 -0.30 5.70
N TYR A 35 -6.15 -0.83 5.95
CA TYR A 35 -5.66 -1.02 7.33
C TYR A 35 -5.37 0.31 8.04
N ILE A 36 -4.90 1.32 7.30
CA ILE A 36 -4.75 2.67 7.85
C ILE A 36 -6.12 3.24 8.25
N LYS A 37 -7.16 3.03 7.44
CA LYS A 37 -8.51 3.48 7.78
C LYS A 37 -9.04 2.76 9.02
N LYS A 38 -8.94 1.43 9.08
CA LYS A 38 -9.35 0.63 10.24
C LYS A 38 -8.69 1.09 11.55
N LEU A 39 -7.39 1.44 11.50
CA LEU A 39 -6.71 1.97 12.69
C LEU A 39 -7.26 3.34 13.10
N LYS A 40 -7.57 4.23 12.15
CA LYS A 40 -8.17 5.52 12.48
C LYS A 40 -9.57 5.37 13.08
N ASP A 41 -10.36 4.45 12.54
CA ASP A 41 -11.70 4.17 13.02
C ASP A 41 -11.63 3.60 14.46
N ALA A 42 -10.73 2.65 14.72
CA ALA A 42 -10.49 2.10 16.07
C ALA A 42 -10.00 3.15 17.08
N ILE A 43 -9.17 4.11 16.65
CA ILE A 43 -8.73 5.22 17.51
C ILE A 43 -9.92 6.14 17.86
N ALA A 44 -10.88 6.32 16.96
CA ALA A 44 -12.07 7.13 17.23
C ALA A 44 -13.04 6.43 18.21
N GLU A 45 -13.06 5.10 18.22
CA GLU A 45 -13.88 4.29 19.14
C GLU A 45 -13.29 4.22 20.56
N GLY A 46 -11.96 4.33 20.72
CA GLY A 46 -11.30 4.48 22.03
C GLY A 46 -10.85 3.18 22.72
N ASP A 47 -11.00 2.03 22.07
CA ASP A 47 -10.61 0.73 22.64
C ASP A 47 -9.10 0.45 22.48
N LYS A 48 -8.35 0.57 23.57
CA LYS A 48 -6.88 0.44 23.58
C LYS A 48 -6.37 -0.92 23.05
N GLU A 49 -7.01 -2.02 23.42
CA GLU A 49 -6.63 -3.36 22.96
C GLU A 49 -6.86 -3.54 21.45
N VAL A 50 -7.96 -2.99 20.93
CA VAL A 50 -8.30 -3.02 19.51
C VAL A 50 -7.31 -2.17 18.72
N VAL A 51 -6.94 -1.00 19.24
CA VAL A 51 -5.94 -0.11 18.62
C VAL A 51 -4.58 -0.79 18.52
N GLU A 52 -4.09 -1.45 19.59
CA GLU A 52 -2.81 -2.17 19.53
C GLU A 52 -2.81 -3.30 18.52
N SER A 53 -3.88 -4.10 18.49
CA SER A 53 -4.00 -5.22 17.55
C SER A 53 -4.07 -4.73 16.09
N ALA A 54 -4.80 -3.63 15.85
CA ALA A 54 -4.90 -2.99 14.56
C ALA A 54 -3.56 -2.38 14.13
N LEU A 55 -2.80 -1.81 15.08
CA LEU A 55 -1.48 -1.22 14.83
C LEU A 55 -0.48 -2.29 14.39
N ARG A 56 -0.41 -3.43 15.10
CA ARG A 56 0.47 -4.55 14.72
C ARG A 56 0.15 -5.05 13.30
N LYS A 57 -1.14 -5.23 12.98
CA LYS A 57 -1.58 -5.63 11.64
C LYS A 57 -1.22 -4.59 10.57
N ALA A 58 -1.44 -3.30 10.84
CA ALA A 58 -1.10 -2.22 9.92
C ALA A 58 0.41 -2.15 9.65
N ILE A 59 1.24 -2.26 10.69
CA ILE A 59 2.72 -2.26 10.56
C ILE A 59 3.18 -3.44 9.69
N SER A 60 2.67 -4.64 9.93
CA SER A 60 3.03 -5.84 9.15
C SER A 60 2.68 -5.70 7.66
N VAL A 61 1.52 -5.14 7.35
CA VAL A 61 1.11 -4.91 5.95
C VAL A 61 1.98 -3.84 5.28
N ILE A 62 2.31 -2.76 6.01
CA ILE A 62 3.17 -1.68 5.49
C ILE A 62 4.61 -2.18 5.26
N SER A 63 5.18 -2.96 6.19
CA SER A 63 6.52 -3.52 6.05
C SER A 63 6.59 -4.50 4.89
N THR A 64 5.58 -5.37 4.73
CA THR A 64 5.46 -6.29 3.60
C THR A 64 5.36 -5.55 2.26
N ALA A 65 4.62 -4.43 2.22
CA ALA A 65 4.51 -3.60 1.02
C ALA A 65 5.85 -2.92 0.66
N ALA A 66 6.66 -2.56 1.66
CA ALA A 66 8.00 -2.03 1.47
C ALA A 66 8.98 -3.12 0.96
N SER A 67 8.94 -4.31 1.55
CA SER A 67 9.78 -5.45 1.12
C SER A 67 9.49 -5.87 -0.32
N LYS A 68 8.22 -5.77 -0.76
CA LYS A 68 7.81 -6.03 -2.15
C LYS A 68 8.14 -4.88 -3.11
N GLY A 69 8.73 -3.78 -2.64
CA GLY A 69 9.07 -2.61 -3.44
C GLY A 69 7.87 -1.81 -3.95
N VAL A 70 6.66 -2.05 -3.42
CA VAL A 70 5.46 -1.30 -3.81
C VAL A 70 5.46 0.10 -3.18
N LEU A 71 6.03 0.20 -1.98
CA LEU A 71 6.29 1.44 -1.25
C LEU A 71 7.79 1.62 -1.05
N HIS A 72 8.26 2.86 -1.10
CA HIS A 72 9.63 3.17 -0.74
C HIS A 72 9.84 2.99 0.77
N ARG A 73 11.02 2.55 1.21
CA ARG A 73 11.33 2.33 2.64
C ARG A 73 11.01 3.56 3.49
N ASN A 74 11.41 4.74 3.03
CA ASN A 74 11.11 6.01 3.71
C ASN A 74 9.61 6.34 3.78
N THR A 75 8.80 5.92 2.78
CA THR A 75 7.35 6.10 2.85
C THR A 75 6.72 5.17 3.88
N ALA A 76 7.20 3.93 3.97
CA ALA A 76 6.77 2.99 4.98
C ALA A 76 7.14 3.46 6.40
N SER A 77 8.39 3.89 6.62
CA SER A 77 8.83 4.43 7.91
C SER A 77 8.03 5.67 8.34
N ARG A 78 7.73 6.59 7.40
CA ARG A 78 6.87 7.75 7.68
C ARG A 78 5.46 7.34 8.10
N TYR A 79 4.87 6.33 7.45
CA TYR A 79 3.55 5.85 7.85
C TYR A 79 3.58 5.20 9.22
N ILE A 80 4.52 4.31 9.50
CA ILE A 80 4.66 3.64 10.80
C ILE A 80 4.81 4.70 11.91
N SER A 81 5.75 5.64 11.75
CA SER A 81 5.97 6.70 12.75
C SER A 81 4.71 7.53 13.02
N ARG A 82 3.97 7.92 11.98
CA ARG A 82 2.73 8.71 12.12
C ARG A 82 1.59 7.93 12.77
N LEU A 83 1.46 6.64 12.48
CA LEU A 83 0.41 5.80 13.05
C LEU A 83 0.71 5.52 14.52
N SER A 84 1.96 5.18 14.87
CA SER A 84 2.38 4.98 16.26
C SER A 84 2.20 6.23 17.10
N LYS A 85 2.57 7.42 16.58
CA LYS A 85 2.33 8.69 17.28
C LYS A 85 0.85 8.95 17.58
N ARG A 86 -0.04 8.59 16.65
CA ARG A 86 -1.49 8.76 16.85
C ARG A 86 -2.07 7.75 17.82
N ALA A 87 -1.61 6.49 17.77
CA ALA A 87 -2.04 5.46 18.69
C ALA A 87 -1.60 5.74 20.14
N ASN A 88 -0.44 6.37 20.33
CA ASN A 88 0.06 6.73 21.67
C ASN A 88 -0.53 8.05 22.22
N ALA A 89 -1.09 8.89 21.35
CA ALA A 89 -1.70 10.17 21.73
C ALA A 89 -3.20 10.06 22.04
N ALA A 90 -3.81 8.93 21.71
CA ALA A 90 -5.17 8.55 22.08
C ALA A 90 -5.13 7.66 23.32
#